data_AF-X1IT53-F1
#
_entry.id   AF-X1IT53-F1
#
_cell.length_a   1.000
_cell.length_b   1.000
_cell.length_c   1.000
_cell.angle_alpha   90.00
_cell.angle_beta   90.00
_cell.angle_gamma   90.00
#
_symmetry.space_group_name_H-M   'P 1'
#
loop_
_entity.id
_entity.type
_entity.pdbx_description
1 polymer ?
#
loop_
_entity_poly.entity_id
_entity_poly.type
_entity_poly.pdbx_seq_one_letter_code
_entity_poly.pdbx_strand_id
1 'polypeptide(L)'
;AIKGAKESRIDSVTLTTYKPPSALQGAPYLARKGIKLSEIKEKTVLFEGSCREAVKAFPQNINVAASLAFAGVGLEKTRVRVVVDPALKRNVHQIVVEGDFGRLETRTENLPSPINPKTSYLAVLSAIATLKGIVNSLKVGT
;
A
#
# COMPACT_ATOMS: atom_id res chain seq x y z
N ALA A 1 13.44 8.25 -0.65
CA ALA A 1 12.41 9.28 -0.79
C ALA A 1 11.60 9.46 0.51
N ILE A 2 10.74 8.52 0.91
CA ILE A 2 9.99 8.62 2.20
C ILE A 2 10.90 8.81 3.42
N LYS A 3 12.01 8.05 3.50
CA LYS A 3 13.01 8.22 4.56
C LYS A 3 13.53 9.67 4.63
N GLY A 4 13.85 10.27 3.48
CA GLY A 4 14.33 11.66 3.40
C GLY A 4 13.23 12.68 3.73
N ALA A 5 11.99 12.44 3.31
CA ALA A 5 10.85 13.28 3.67
C ALA A 5 10.66 13.37 5.20
N LYS A 6 10.93 12.28 5.92
CA LYS A 6 10.82 12.18 7.39
C LYS A 6 11.84 13.03 8.16
N GLU A 7 12.92 13.46 7.52
CA GLU A 7 13.89 14.40 8.11
C GLU A 7 13.35 15.84 8.18
N SER A 8 12.13 16.07 7.69
CA SER A 8 11.39 17.33 7.81
C SER A 8 9.98 17.06 8.34
N ARG A 9 9.22 18.10 8.67
CA ARG A 9 7.83 17.94 9.09
C ARG A 9 7.01 17.36 7.94
N ILE A 10 6.33 16.25 8.21
CA ILE A 10 5.35 15.64 7.31
C ILE A 10 3.94 15.99 7.83
N ASP A 11 3.15 16.63 6.97
CA ASP A 11 1.74 16.95 7.24
C ASP A 11 0.83 15.75 7.04
N SER A 12 1.03 15.01 5.94
CA SER A 12 0.13 13.92 5.56
C SER A 12 0.87 12.78 4.88
N VAL A 13 0.42 11.55 5.15
CA VAL A 13 0.82 10.34 4.44
C VAL A 13 -0.44 9.56 4.13
N THR A 14 -0.74 9.39 2.85
CA THR A 14 -1.90 8.61 2.38
C THR A 14 -1.46 7.50 1.45
N LEU A 15 -1.79 6.26 1.81
CA LEU A 15 -1.74 5.11 0.91
C LEU A 15 -3.15 4.82 0.39
N THR A 16 -3.35 4.97 -0.91
CA THR A 16 -4.55 4.47 -1.58
C THR A 16 -4.21 3.19 -2.33
N THR A 17 -4.93 2.12 -2.02
CA THR A 17 -4.80 0.84 -2.70
C THR A 17 -6.06 0.56 -3.51
N TYR A 18 -5.92 0.52 -4.83
CA TYR A 18 -6.97 0.13 -5.74
C TYR A 18 -6.86 -1.36 -6.06
N LYS A 19 -7.96 -2.08 -5.95
CA LYS A 19 -8.01 -3.53 -6.11
C LYS A 19 -9.17 -3.93 -7.02
N PRO A 20 -8.99 -4.96 -7.88
CA PRO A 20 -10.12 -5.62 -8.49
C PRO A 20 -10.97 -6.30 -7.40
N PRO A 21 -12.29 -6.48 -7.63
CA PRO A 21 -13.18 -7.19 -6.70
C PRO A 21 -12.62 -8.56 -6.26
N SER A 22 -12.03 -9.32 -7.19
CA SER A 22 -11.43 -10.64 -6.90
C SER A 22 -10.34 -10.60 -5.83
N ALA A 23 -9.57 -9.52 -5.72
CA ALA A 23 -8.46 -9.38 -4.78
C ALA A 23 -8.89 -9.06 -3.33
N LEU A 24 -10.20 -8.86 -3.09
CA LEU A 24 -10.77 -8.57 -1.79
C LEU A 24 -11.69 -9.69 -1.27
N GLN A 25 -11.87 -10.77 -2.03
CA GLN A 25 -12.67 -11.92 -1.60
C GLN A 25 -12.16 -12.48 -0.26
N GLY A 26 -13.10 -12.77 0.65
CA GLY A 26 -12.79 -13.32 1.97
C GLY A 26 -12.22 -12.32 2.98
N ALA A 27 -12.13 -11.02 2.64
CA ALA A 27 -11.68 -10.02 3.61
C ALA A 27 -12.66 -9.92 4.81
N PRO A 28 -12.19 -10.04 6.07
CA PRO A 28 -13.05 -10.00 7.26
C PRO A 28 -13.89 -8.72 7.36
N TYR A 29 -13.35 -7.59 6.90
CA TYR A 29 -14.04 -6.32 6.87
C TYR A 29 -15.33 -6.36 6.03
N LEU A 30 -15.31 -7.01 4.86
CA LEU A 30 -16.47 -7.08 3.98
C LEU A 30 -17.59 -7.91 4.61
N ALA A 31 -17.25 -9.04 5.22
CA ALA A 31 -18.20 -9.90 5.91
C ALA A 31 -18.87 -9.16 7.09
N ARG A 32 -18.09 -8.45 7.90
CA ARG A 32 -18.62 -7.66 9.03
C ARG A 32 -19.52 -6.49 8.60
N LYS A 33 -19.26 -5.91 7.43
CA LYS A 33 -20.04 -4.79 6.89
C LYS A 33 -21.15 -5.21 5.93
N GLY A 34 -21.31 -6.52 5.67
CA GLY A 34 -22.30 -7.03 4.73
C GLY A 34 -22.07 -6.59 3.28
N ILE A 35 -20.83 -6.23 2.91
CA ILE A 35 -20.52 -5.68 1.59
C ILE A 35 -20.39 -6.82 0.58
N LYS A 36 -21.23 -6.78 -0.46
CA LYS A 36 -21.18 -7.72 -1.59
C LYS A 36 -20.41 -7.11 -2.75
N LEU A 37 -19.23 -7.64 -3.02
CA LEU A 37 -18.37 -7.17 -4.11
C LEU A 37 -19.01 -7.26 -5.50
N SER A 38 -19.94 -8.20 -5.71
CA SER A 38 -20.69 -8.38 -6.97
C SER A 38 -21.65 -7.23 -7.28
N GLU A 39 -22.05 -6.45 -6.27
CA GLU A 39 -22.99 -5.33 -6.45
C GLU A 39 -22.26 -4.02 -6.80
N ILE A 40 -20.93 -4.01 -6.70
CA ILE A 40 -20.12 -2.81 -6.94
C ILE A 40 -19.79 -2.71 -8.43
N LYS A 41 -20.44 -1.77 -9.11
CA LYS A 41 -20.32 -1.55 -10.57
C LYS A 41 -19.38 -0.43 -10.94
N GLU A 42 -19.01 0.42 -9.99
CA GLU A 42 -18.13 1.56 -10.19
C GLU A 42 -17.03 1.62 -9.13
N LYS A 43 -16.10 2.54 -9.29
CA LYS A 43 -15.00 2.73 -8.35
C LYS A 43 -15.54 3.18 -6.99
N THR A 44 -15.33 2.37 -5.95
CA THR A 44 -15.91 2.62 -4.62
C THR A 44 -14.86 2.52 -3.52
N VAL A 45 -14.84 3.50 -2.61
CA VAL A 45 -14.02 3.45 -1.40
C VAL A 45 -14.68 2.49 -0.41
N LEU A 46 -14.02 1.38 -0.12
CA LEU A 46 -14.52 0.38 0.82
C LEU A 46 -14.09 0.65 2.25
N PHE A 47 -12.92 1.25 2.42
CA PHE A 47 -12.35 1.56 3.71
C PHE A 47 -11.51 2.82 3.62
N GLU A 48 -11.60 3.64 4.66
CA GLU A 48 -10.80 4.83 4.87
C GLU A 48 -10.58 5.02 6.37
N GLY A 49 -9.32 5.08 6.80
CA GLY A 49 -8.97 5.14 8.22
C GLY A 49 -7.46 5.14 8.46
N SER A 50 -7.04 4.98 9.71
CA SER A 50 -5.63 4.87 10.06
C SER A 50 -5.05 3.53 9.62
N CYS A 51 -3.72 3.45 9.53
CA CYS A 51 -3.03 2.19 9.27
C CYS A 51 -3.34 1.16 10.36
N ARG A 52 -3.48 1.57 11.64
CA ARG A 52 -3.88 0.64 12.72
C ARG A 52 -5.24 0.01 12.49
N GLU A 53 -6.22 0.80 12.06
CA GLU A 53 -7.56 0.30 11.75
C GLU A 53 -7.54 -0.62 10.54
N ALA A 54 -6.76 -0.24 9.52
CA ALA A 54 -6.61 -1.01 8.30
C ALA A 54 -5.98 -2.39 8.54
N VAL A 55 -5.01 -2.51 9.46
CA VAL A 55 -4.43 -3.81 9.87
C VAL A 55 -5.50 -4.75 10.42
N LYS A 56 -6.43 -4.24 11.24
CA LYS A 56 -7.52 -5.03 11.82
C LYS A 56 -8.56 -5.43 10.75
N ALA A 57 -8.82 -4.53 9.81
CA ALA A 57 -9.80 -4.73 8.74
C ALA A 57 -9.31 -5.68 7.64
N PHE A 58 -8.04 -5.57 7.24
CA PHE A 58 -7.44 -6.28 6.10
C PHE A 58 -6.07 -6.89 6.45
N PRO A 59 -6.00 -7.84 7.38
CA PRO A 59 -4.72 -8.35 7.91
C PRO A 59 -3.79 -8.93 6.83
N GLN A 60 -4.33 -9.53 5.77
CA GLN A 60 -3.55 -10.12 4.69
C GLN A 60 -3.06 -9.12 3.62
N ASN A 61 -3.50 -7.85 3.66
CA ASN A 61 -3.28 -6.89 2.58
C ASN A 61 -2.62 -5.58 3.06
N ILE A 62 -1.95 -5.59 4.22
CA ILE A 62 -1.53 -4.36 4.91
C ILE A 62 -0.03 -4.09 4.91
N ASN A 63 0.80 -4.97 4.32
CA ASN A 63 2.26 -4.86 4.38
C ASN A 63 2.79 -3.52 3.86
N VAL A 64 2.23 -2.99 2.77
CA VAL A 64 2.65 -1.68 2.21
C VAL A 64 2.32 -0.55 3.19
N ALA A 65 1.14 -0.57 3.80
CA ALA A 65 0.72 0.44 4.75
C ALA A 65 1.58 0.43 6.01
N ALA A 66 1.86 -0.77 6.55
CA ALA A 66 2.70 -0.93 7.73
C ALA A 66 4.14 -0.45 7.45
N SER A 67 4.74 -0.86 6.32
CA SER A 67 6.07 -0.39 5.91
C SER A 67 6.11 1.13 5.75
N LEU A 68 5.08 1.73 5.15
CA LEU A 68 4.98 3.18 5.01
C LEU A 68 4.83 3.88 6.35
N ALA A 69 4.03 3.32 7.26
CA ALA A 69 3.87 3.85 8.61
C ALA A 69 5.19 3.82 9.41
N PHE A 70 5.95 2.72 9.34
CA PHE A 70 7.26 2.63 9.99
C PHE A 70 8.28 3.59 9.37
N ALA A 71 8.30 3.71 8.05
CA ALA A 71 9.22 4.59 7.34
C ALA A 71 8.83 6.07 7.43
N GLY A 72 7.57 6.39 7.72
CA GLY A 72 7.00 7.74 7.75
C GLY A 72 6.54 8.15 9.15
N VAL A 73 5.24 8.46 9.26
CA VAL A 73 4.63 9.19 10.41
C VAL A 73 3.98 8.29 11.47
N GLY A 74 4.17 6.98 11.40
CA GLY A 74 3.60 6.01 12.35
C GLY A 74 2.18 5.53 12.01
N LEU A 75 1.71 4.52 12.76
CA LEU A 75 0.48 3.77 12.45
C LEU A 75 -0.83 4.58 12.57
N GLU A 76 -0.89 5.57 13.47
CA GLU A 76 -2.11 6.39 13.65
C GLU A 76 -2.23 7.46 12.56
N LYS A 77 -1.11 8.11 12.23
CA LYS A 77 -1.09 9.25 11.31
C LYS A 77 -1.00 8.85 9.84
N THR A 78 -0.69 7.59 9.56
CA THR A 78 -0.67 7.07 8.19
C THR A 78 -2.09 6.72 7.77
N ARG A 79 -2.61 7.42 6.78
CA ARG A 79 -3.98 7.25 6.28
C ARG A 79 -4.01 6.18 5.19
N VAL A 80 -4.95 5.25 5.29
CA VAL A 80 -5.11 4.14 4.34
C VAL A 80 -6.49 4.19 3.72
N ARG A 81 -6.53 4.10 2.40
CA ARG A 81 -7.75 3.98 1.60
C ARG A 81 -7.70 2.68 0.82
N VAL A 82 -8.74 1.86 0.96
CA VAL A 82 -8.92 0.66 0.14
C VAL A 82 -10.08 0.94 -0.80
N VAL A 83 -9.78 0.95 -2.09
CA VAL A 83 -10.73 1.25 -3.15
C VAL A 83 -10.89 0.00 -3.99
N VAL A 84 -12.13 -0.41 -4.22
CA VAL A 84 -12.43 -1.41 -5.24
C VAL A 84 -12.71 -0.71 -6.56
N ASP A 85 -12.16 -1.26 -7.63
CA ASP A 85 -12.37 -0.75 -8.98
C ASP A 85 -12.61 -1.95 -9.91
N PRO A 86 -13.84 -2.15 -10.39
CA PRO A 86 -14.18 -3.25 -11.31
C PRO A 86 -13.44 -3.20 -12.65
N ALA A 87 -12.93 -2.03 -13.06
CA ALA A 87 -12.20 -1.88 -14.33
C ALA A 87 -10.72 -2.31 -14.20
N LEU A 88 -10.20 -2.43 -12.99
CA LEU A 88 -8.81 -2.85 -12.79
C LEU A 88 -8.63 -4.35 -12.99
N LYS A 89 -7.49 -4.69 -13.60
CA LYS A 89 -7.02 -6.09 -13.71
C LYS A 89 -5.94 -6.43 -12.68
N ARG A 90 -5.39 -5.43 -12.00
CA ARG A 90 -4.22 -5.54 -11.12
C ARG A 90 -4.34 -4.60 -9.93
N ASN A 91 -3.60 -4.92 -8.87
CA ASN A 91 -3.52 -4.04 -7.71
C ASN A 91 -2.67 -2.82 -8.04
N VAL A 92 -3.19 -1.64 -7.71
CA VAL A 92 -2.48 -0.37 -7.84
C VAL A 92 -2.31 0.22 -6.45
N HIS A 93 -1.08 0.63 -6.12
CA HIS A 93 -0.82 1.41 -4.91
C HIS A 93 -0.41 2.83 -5.31
N GLN A 94 -1.04 3.81 -4.67
CA GLN A 94 -0.71 5.21 -4.82
C GLN A 94 -0.34 5.74 -3.42
N ILE A 95 0.84 6.32 -3.30
CA ILE A 95 1.34 6.92 -2.07
C ILE A 95 1.47 8.41 -2.32
N VAL A 96 0.81 9.20 -1.47
CA VAL A 96 0.93 10.66 -1.45
C VAL A 96 1.48 11.06 -0.08
N VAL A 97 2.55 11.85 -0.09
CA VAL A 97 3.16 12.42 1.12
C VAL A 97 3.35 13.91 0.92
N GLU A 98 2.93 14.69 1.90
CA GLU A 98 3.02 16.15 1.90
C GLU A 98 3.68 16.62 3.18
N GLY A 99 4.51 17.65 3.09
CA GLY A 99 5.20 18.26 4.21
C GLY A 99 6.04 19.45 3.77
N ASP A 100 6.93 19.91 4.64
CA ASP A 100 7.79 21.08 4.37
C ASP A 100 8.71 20.87 3.16
N PHE A 101 9.06 19.61 2.86
CA PHE A 101 9.82 19.24 1.67
C PHE A 101 9.03 19.39 0.35
N GLY A 102 7.72 19.67 0.43
CA GLY A 102 6.79 19.73 -0.70
C GLY A 102 5.88 18.50 -0.77
N ARG A 103 5.69 17.97 -1.99
CA ARG A 103 4.76 16.88 -2.26
C ARG A 103 5.45 15.74 -3.03
N LEU A 104 5.37 14.53 -2.48
CA LEU A 104 5.81 13.29 -3.11
C LEU A 104 4.59 12.46 -3.48
N GLU A 105 4.52 12.04 -4.73
CA GLU A 105 3.51 11.10 -5.20
C GLU A 105 4.17 9.95 -5.95
N THR A 106 3.81 8.73 -5.61
CA THR A 106 4.23 7.54 -6.35
C THR A 106 3.03 6.66 -6.66
N ARG A 107 3.07 5.99 -7.82
CA ARG A 107 2.05 5.03 -8.24
C ARG A 107 2.73 3.77 -8.77
N THR A 108 2.35 2.63 -8.23
CA THR A 108 2.89 1.33 -8.65
C THR A 108 1.76 0.41 -9.09
N GLU A 109 1.90 -0.18 -10.27
CA GLU A 109 1.06 -1.27 -10.77
C GLU A 109 1.87 -2.56 -10.77
N ASN A 110 1.63 -3.42 -9.79
CA ASN A 110 2.49 -4.57 -9.59
C ASN A 110 1.97 -5.80 -10.34
N LEU A 111 2.90 -6.55 -10.92
CA LEU A 111 2.63 -7.90 -11.39
C LEU A 111 2.61 -8.87 -10.19
N PRO A 112 1.69 -9.85 -10.20
CA PRO A 112 1.76 -10.96 -9.25
C PRO A 112 3.06 -11.74 -9.45
N SER A 113 3.62 -12.28 -8.36
CA SER A 113 4.74 -13.20 -8.44
C SER A 113 4.33 -14.48 -9.18
N PRO A 114 5.19 -15.03 -10.06
CA PRO A 114 4.90 -16.28 -10.76
C PRO A 114 4.79 -17.49 -9.82
N ILE A 115 5.42 -17.43 -8.64
CA ILE A 115 5.42 -18.54 -7.65
C ILE A 115 4.28 -18.38 -6.64
N ASN A 116 3.95 -17.14 -6.24
CA ASN A 116 2.85 -16.86 -5.32
C ASN A 116 2.04 -15.64 -5.81
N PRO A 117 0.93 -15.87 -6.54
CA PRO A 117 0.12 -14.80 -7.10
C PRO A 117 -0.47 -13.81 -6.08
N LYS A 118 -0.51 -14.17 -4.78
CA LYS A 118 -0.96 -13.28 -3.70
C LYS A 118 0.07 -12.20 -3.34
N THR A 119 1.31 -12.33 -3.80
CA THR A 119 2.42 -11.42 -3.50
C THR A 119 2.85 -10.64 -4.74
N SER A 120 3.17 -9.36 -4.55
CA SER A 120 3.77 -8.53 -5.61
C SER A 120 5.17 -9.03 -5.98
N TYR A 121 5.43 -9.21 -7.28
CA TYR A 121 6.77 -9.60 -7.75
C TYR A 121 7.83 -8.55 -7.40
N LEU A 122 7.45 -7.27 -7.40
CA LEU A 122 8.34 -6.18 -6.99
C LEU A 122 8.83 -6.32 -5.55
N ALA A 123 8.04 -6.92 -4.65
CA ALA A 123 8.47 -7.18 -3.28
C ALA A 123 9.64 -8.17 -3.21
N VAL A 124 9.62 -9.21 -4.06
CA VAL A 124 10.72 -10.18 -4.20
C VAL A 124 11.97 -9.48 -4.73
N LEU A 125 11.81 -8.67 -5.79
CA LEU A 125 12.93 -7.92 -6.37
C LEU A 125 13.51 -6.90 -5.38
N SER A 126 12.68 -6.27 -4.54
CA SER A 126 13.12 -5.37 -3.48
C SER A 126 13.97 -6.07 -2.43
N ALA A 127 13.64 -7.31 -2.06
CA ALA A 127 14.45 -8.09 -1.13
C ALA A 127 15.82 -8.43 -1.75
N ILE A 128 15.86 -8.87 -3.01
CA ILE A 128 17.10 -9.13 -3.75
C ILE A 128 17.96 -7.86 -3.83
N ALA A 129 17.36 -6.72 -4.20
CA ALA A 129 18.06 -5.43 -4.28
C ALA A 129 18.65 -5.02 -2.92
N THR A 130 17.91 -5.25 -1.83
CA THR A 130 18.38 -4.98 -0.47
C THR A 130 19.60 -5.84 -0.12
N LEU A 131 19.54 -7.15 -0.36
CA LEU A 131 20.67 -8.05 -0.11
C LEU A 131 21.90 -7.68 -0.94
N LYS A 132 21.72 -7.36 -2.23
CA LYS A 132 22.81 -6.87 -3.09
C LYS A 132 23.41 -5.56 -2.55
N GLY A 133 22.59 -4.65 -2.05
CA GLY A 133 23.05 -3.40 -1.45
C GLY A 133 23.82 -3.56 -0.14
N ILE A 134 23.67 -4.68 0.57
CA ILE A 134 24.44 -5.00 1.78
C ILE A 134 25.83 -5.52 1.41
N VAL A 135 25.96 -6.31 0.34
CA VAL A 135 27.21 -7.00 -0.01
C VAL A 135 28.08 -6.24 -1.03
N ASN A 136 27.52 -5.32 -1.79
CA ASN A 136 28.25 -4.57 -2.81
C ASN A 136 28.89 -3.30 -2.24
N SER A 137 30.09 -2.96 -2.71
CA SER A 137 30.82 -1.73 -2.33
C SER A 137 30.21 -0.46 -2.90
N LEU A 138 29.54 -0.54 -4.06
CA LEU A 138 28.83 0.58 -4.67
C LEU A 138 27.36 0.60 -4.23
N LYS A 139 26.94 1.71 -3.63
CA LYS A 139 25.55 1.94 -3.20
C LYS A 139 24.96 3.16 -3.90
N VAL A 140 23.81 2.97 -4.54
CA VAL A 140 23.02 4.06 -5.14
C VAL A 140 21.75 4.24 -4.30
N GLY A 141 21.53 5.45 -3.77
CA GLY A 141 20.43 5.74 -2.83
C GLY A 141 20.75 5.36 -1.37
N THR A 142 19.73 5.38 -0.50
CA THR A 142 19.89 5.34 0.98
C THR A 142 19.20 4.15 1.67
#